data_AF-A0A1G1AZ35-F1
#
_entry.id   AF-A0A1G1AZ35-F1
#
_cell.length_a   1.000
_cell.length_b   1.000
_cell.length_c   1.000
_cell.angle_alpha   90.00
_cell.angle_beta   90.00
_cell.angle_gamma   90.00
#
_symmetry.space_group_name_H-M   'P 1'
#
loop_
_entity.id
_entity.type
_entity.pdbx_description
1 polymer ?
#
loop_
_entity_poly.entity_id
_entity_poly.type
_entity_poly.pdbx_seq_one_letter_code
_entity_poly.pdbx_strand_id
1 'polypeptide(L)'
;MTTFVSYSAFDKDKVERLIDDLRAHGVDVWFDQDDLLVGDDLEAKIEVAIMAAKKIIICVSKSFNEKPPTSWVKVELSIAHQRETTEGKNYIVPVRLDRGATIPDEIAKRVYADISSQEKWKMNLPRLVKALKATSPP
;
A
#
# COMPACT_ATOMS: atom_id res chain seq x y z
N MET A 1 -12.24 5.49 -7.77
CA MET A 1 -11.98 4.04 -7.53
C MET A 1 -10.77 4.01 -6.63
N THR A 2 -11.00 3.89 -5.33
CA THR A 2 -10.03 4.29 -4.31
C THR A 2 -8.97 3.21 -4.09
N THR A 3 -7.71 3.62 -4.17
CA THR A 3 -6.53 2.84 -3.77
C THR A 3 -6.09 3.32 -2.40
N PHE A 4 -6.04 2.42 -1.42
CA PHE A 4 -5.46 2.71 -0.11
C PHE A 4 -3.95 2.51 -0.15
N VAL A 5 -3.17 3.36 0.51
CA VAL A 5 -1.71 3.22 0.61
C VAL A 5 -1.29 3.07 2.07
N SER A 6 -0.84 1.86 2.42
CA SER A 6 -0.25 1.53 3.72
C SER A 6 1.26 1.73 3.66
N TYR A 7 1.81 2.50 4.61
CA TYR A 7 3.25 2.79 4.67
C TYR A 7 3.72 3.09 6.10
N SER A 8 5.02 2.98 6.35
CA SER A 8 5.60 3.47 7.60
C SER A 8 5.69 5.00 7.53
N ALA A 9 5.35 5.70 8.61
CA ALA A 9 5.47 7.17 8.67
C ALA A 9 6.87 7.71 8.32
N PHE A 10 7.92 6.89 8.49
CA PHE A 10 9.29 7.23 8.11
C PHE A 10 9.55 7.22 6.60
N ASP A 11 8.61 6.71 5.80
CA ASP A 11 8.70 6.67 4.35
C ASP A 11 7.83 7.75 3.67
N LYS A 12 7.25 8.68 4.43
CA LYS A 12 6.28 9.68 3.94
C LYS A 12 6.77 10.37 2.67
N ASP A 13 7.97 10.95 2.67
CA ASP A 13 8.53 11.66 1.50
C ASP A 13 8.59 10.81 0.22
N LYS A 14 8.95 9.52 0.34
CA LYS A 14 9.01 8.60 -0.82
C LYS A 14 7.62 8.21 -1.30
N VAL A 15 6.70 8.04 -0.37
CA VAL A 15 5.32 7.64 -0.66
C VAL A 15 4.53 8.80 -1.24
N GLU A 16 4.73 10.04 -0.79
CA GLU A 16 4.17 11.25 -1.40
C GLU A 16 4.53 11.32 -2.87
N ARG A 17 5.81 11.14 -3.19
CA ARG A 17 6.28 11.10 -4.58
C ARG A 17 5.61 9.98 -5.39
N LEU A 18 5.43 8.79 -4.81
CA LEU A 18 4.73 7.69 -5.47
C LEU A 18 3.29 8.11 -5.80
N ILE A 19 2.64 8.79 -4.88
CA ILE A 19 1.24 9.14 -4.98
C ILE A 19 1.01 10.25 -5.98
N ASP A 20 1.89 11.25 -6.02
CA ASP A 20 1.88 12.26 -7.07
C ASP A 20 2.01 11.63 -8.45
N ASP A 21 2.94 10.68 -8.61
CA ASP A 21 3.10 9.92 -9.85
C ASP A 21 1.84 9.09 -10.17
N LEU A 22 1.24 8.41 -9.20
CA LEU A 22 0.01 7.62 -9.39
C LEU A 22 -1.18 8.51 -9.78
N ARG A 23 -1.36 9.65 -9.11
CA ARG A 23 -2.41 10.64 -9.40
C ARG A 23 -2.23 11.28 -10.77
N ALA A 24 -0.99 11.60 -11.16
CA ALA A 24 -0.67 12.09 -12.50
C ALA A 24 -1.04 11.08 -13.60
N HIS A 25 -1.04 9.79 -13.27
CA HIS A 25 -1.51 8.72 -14.16
C HIS A 25 -3.01 8.40 -13.99
N GLY A 26 -3.78 9.22 -13.25
CA GLY A 26 -5.22 9.06 -13.07
C GLY A 26 -5.61 7.90 -12.16
N VAL A 27 -4.75 7.53 -11.20
CA VAL A 27 -5.12 6.62 -10.10
C VAL A 27 -5.66 7.46 -8.95
N ASP A 28 -6.84 7.09 -8.47
CA ASP A 28 -7.48 7.70 -7.32
C ASP A 28 -6.93 7.06 -6.04
N VAL A 29 -6.23 7.85 -5.23
CA VAL A 29 -5.46 7.39 -4.07
C VAL A 29 -5.95 8.06 -2.81
N TRP A 30 -6.33 7.24 -1.84
CA TRP A 30 -6.51 7.62 -0.45
C TRP A 30 -5.16 7.52 0.26
N PHE A 31 -4.64 8.67 0.67
CA PHE A 31 -3.30 8.80 1.21
C PHE A 31 -3.28 9.45 2.59
N ASP A 32 -4.20 10.39 2.81
CA ASP A 32 -4.02 11.33 3.88
C ASP A 32 -4.89 10.99 5.08
N GLN A 33 -4.20 10.61 6.14
CA GLN A 33 -4.72 10.55 7.50
C GLN A 33 -5.02 11.97 8.03
N ASP A 34 -4.70 13.05 7.29
CA ASP A 34 -4.98 14.43 7.71
C ASP A 34 -6.48 14.84 7.67
N ASP A 35 -7.39 13.95 7.21
CA ASP A 35 -8.85 14.09 7.36
C ASP A 35 -9.39 13.64 8.75
N LEU A 36 -8.50 13.55 9.74
CA LEU A 36 -8.84 13.24 11.11
C LEU A 36 -9.15 14.52 11.88
N LEU A 37 -10.38 14.61 12.37
CA LEU A 37 -10.80 15.59 13.34
C LEU A 37 -10.40 15.14 14.75
N VAL A 38 -10.20 16.11 15.65
CA VAL A 38 -9.98 15.83 17.07
C VAL A 38 -11.16 15.02 17.62
N GLY A 39 -10.88 13.83 18.14
CA GLY A 39 -11.89 12.89 18.66
C GLY A 39 -12.24 11.74 17.72
N ASP A 40 -11.70 11.71 16.49
CA ASP A 40 -11.88 10.57 15.59
C ASP A 40 -11.13 9.33 16.07
N ASP A 41 -11.77 8.19 15.91
CA ASP A 41 -11.12 6.88 16.01
C ASP A 41 -10.37 6.60 14.71
N LEU A 42 -9.07 6.86 14.74
CA LEU A 42 -8.16 6.64 13.62
C LEU A 42 -8.19 5.18 13.14
N GLU A 43 -8.25 4.24 14.06
CA GLU A 43 -8.24 2.81 13.75
C GLU A 43 -9.49 2.41 12.98
N ALA A 44 -10.66 2.82 13.47
CA ALA A 44 -11.93 2.55 12.80
C ALA A 44 -11.99 3.17 11.39
N LYS A 45 -11.49 4.40 11.22
CA LYS A 45 -11.46 5.06 9.90
C LYS A 45 -10.56 4.34 8.89
N ILE A 46 -9.39 3.90 9.33
CA ILE A 46 -8.47 3.16 8.47
C ILE A 46 -9.00 1.79 8.11
N GLU A 47 -9.62 1.09 9.06
CA GLU A 47 -10.28 -0.19 8.76
C GLU A 47 -11.39 0.00 7.70
N VAL A 48 -12.24 1.02 7.86
CA VAL A 48 -13.26 1.37 6.85
C VAL A 48 -12.63 1.67 5.49
N ALA A 49 -11.53 2.43 5.45
CA ALA A 49 -10.83 2.75 4.21
C ALA A 49 -10.25 1.49 3.54
N ILE A 50 -9.63 0.60 4.31
CA ILE A 50 -9.10 -0.70 3.85
C ILE A 50 -10.23 -1.56 3.29
N MET A 51 -11.37 -1.64 3.98
CA MET A 51 -12.52 -2.44 3.56
C MET A 51 -13.23 -1.86 2.33
N ALA A 52 -13.23 -0.53 2.16
CA ALA A 52 -13.81 0.13 0.99
C ALA A 52 -12.87 0.14 -0.24
N ALA A 53 -11.56 0.05 -0.04
CA ALA A 53 -10.58 0.16 -1.11
C ALA A 53 -10.71 -0.97 -2.12
N LYS A 54 -10.55 -0.65 -3.41
CA LYS A 54 -10.50 -1.67 -4.48
C LYS A 54 -9.13 -2.28 -4.65
N LYS A 55 -8.09 -1.56 -4.23
CA LYS A 55 -6.68 -1.97 -4.23
C LYS A 55 -6.01 -1.39 -3.00
N ILE A 56 -5.10 -2.15 -2.42
CA ILE A 56 -4.39 -1.80 -1.19
C ILE A 56 -2.90 -1.92 -1.49
N ILE A 57 -2.22 -0.79 -1.60
CA ILE A 57 -0.76 -0.77 -1.72
C ILE A 57 -0.17 -1.01 -0.34
N ILE A 58 0.72 -2.00 -0.21
CA ILE A 58 1.53 -2.20 0.99
C ILE A 58 2.97 -1.81 0.65
N CYS A 59 3.41 -0.67 1.17
CA CYS A 59 4.77 -0.18 1.01
C CYS A 59 5.72 -0.89 1.97
N VAL A 60 6.64 -1.66 1.40
CA VAL A 60 7.67 -2.39 2.13
C VAL A 60 9.00 -1.68 1.96
N SER A 61 9.50 -1.13 3.06
CA SER A 61 10.79 -0.45 3.19
C SER A 61 11.64 -1.14 4.27
N LYS A 62 12.86 -0.65 4.50
CA LYS A 62 13.64 -1.09 5.66
C LYS A 62 12.94 -0.72 6.98
N SER A 63 12.33 0.47 7.02
CA SER A 63 11.53 0.90 8.18
C SER A 63 10.39 -0.08 8.46
N PHE A 64 9.65 -0.51 7.42
CA PHE A 64 8.62 -1.53 7.58
C PHE A 64 9.16 -2.85 8.15
N ASN A 65 10.37 -3.28 7.77
CA ASN A 65 10.97 -4.52 8.28
C ASN A 65 11.43 -4.41 9.74
N GLU A 66 11.90 -3.25 10.17
CA GLU A 66 12.39 -3.01 11.54
C GLU A 66 11.26 -2.79 12.56
N LYS A 67 10.05 -2.45 12.09
CA LYS A 67 8.91 -2.17 12.95
C LYS A 67 8.34 -3.44 13.61
N PRO A 68 7.89 -3.35 14.88
CA PRO A 68 7.28 -4.47 15.56
C PRO A 68 5.97 -4.91 14.87
N PRO A 69 5.51 -6.16 15.07
CA PRO A 69 4.23 -6.64 14.53
C PRO A 69 3.03 -5.80 14.97
N THR A 70 3.10 -5.11 16.11
CA THR A 70 2.07 -4.19 16.61
C THR A 70 2.10 -2.81 15.97
N SER A 71 3.07 -2.55 15.08
CA SER A 71 3.10 -1.29 14.34
C SER A 71 1.92 -1.20 13.39
N TRP A 72 1.44 0.03 13.20
CA TRP A 72 0.25 0.30 12.45
C TRP A 72 0.25 -0.30 11.03
N VAL A 73 1.35 -0.13 10.29
CA VAL A 73 1.53 -0.69 8.93
C VAL A 73 1.44 -2.22 8.86
N LYS A 74 1.77 -2.93 9.96
CA LYS A 74 1.67 -4.40 10.05
C LYS A 74 0.25 -4.84 10.40
N VAL A 75 -0.44 -4.06 11.22
CA VAL A 75 -1.87 -4.25 11.52
C VAL A 75 -2.70 -4.04 10.26
N GLU A 76 -2.45 -2.98 9.49
CA GLU A 76 -3.10 -2.72 8.21
C GLU A 76 -2.90 -3.87 7.21
N LEU A 77 -1.68 -4.40 7.10
CA LEU A 77 -1.40 -5.59 6.28
C LEU A 77 -2.22 -6.80 6.75
N SER A 78 -2.30 -7.02 8.07
CA SER A 78 -3.06 -8.14 8.64
C SER A 78 -4.56 -8.03 8.33
N ILE A 79 -5.15 -6.83 8.47
CA ILE A 79 -6.56 -6.56 8.14
C ILE A 79 -6.80 -6.80 6.65
N ALA A 80 -5.95 -6.24 5.79
CA ALA A 80 -6.06 -6.43 4.34
C ALA A 80 -5.96 -7.90 3.95
N HIS A 81 -5.03 -8.65 4.56
CA HIS A 81 -4.84 -10.07 4.26
C HIS A 81 -6.00 -10.93 4.76
N GLN A 82 -6.54 -10.60 5.93
CA GLN A 82 -7.75 -11.25 6.45
C GLN A 82 -8.94 -11.00 5.52
N ARG A 83 -9.12 -9.77 5.04
CA ARG A 83 -10.17 -9.43 4.06
C ARG A 83 -10.05 -10.27 2.79
N GLU A 84 -8.85 -10.37 2.21
CA GLU A 84 -8.62 -11.20 1.02
C GLU A 84 -8.94 -12.68 1.26
N THR A 85 -8.58 -13.19 2.44
CA THR A 85 -8.86 -14.58 2.85
C THR A 85 -10.36 -14.82 2.99
N THR A 86 -11.08 -13.90 3.63
CA THR A 86 -12.53 -13.98 3.83
C THR A 86 -13.31 -13.84 2.52
N GLU A 87 -12.89 -12.93 1.64
CA GLU A 87 -13.61 -12.66 0.38
C GLU A 87 -13.15 -13.51 -0.81
N GLY A 88 -12.02 -14.21 -0.70
CA GLY A 88 -11.42 -14.98 -1.79
C GLY A 88 -10.96 -14.11 -2.98
N LYS A 89 -10.53 -12.88 -2.72
CA LYS A 89 -10.16 -11.88 -3.74
C LYS A 89 -8.81 -11.25 -3.44
N ASN A 90 -8.07 -10.84 -4.49
CA ASN A 90 -6.77 -10.17 -4.35
C ASN A 90 -6.89 -8.63 -4.41
N TYR A 91 -6.72 -7.98 -3.26
CA TYR A 91 -6.71 -6.53 -3.09
C TYR A 91 -5.29 -5.96 -2.92
N ILE A 92 -4.39 -6.73 -2.32
CA ILE A 92 -3.05 -6.29 -1.94
C ILE A 92 -2.12 -6.21 -3.16
N VAL A 93 -1.45 -5.06 -3.29
CA VAL A 93 -0.41 -4.79 -4.29
C VAL A 93 0.88 -4.42 -3.54
N PRO A 94 1.84 -5.34 -3.38
CA PRO A 94 3.06 -5.04 -2.64
C PRO A 94 3.98 -4.12 -3.46
N VAL A 95 4.57 -3.13 -2.79
CA VAL A 95 5.52 -2.18 -3.39
C VAL A 95 6.78 -2.12 -2.54
N ARG A 96 7.94 -2.45 -3.12
CA ARG A 96 9.23 -2.33 -2.44
C ARG A 96 9.82 -0.93 -2.64
N LEU A 97 9.94 -0.18 -1.56
CA LEU A 97 10.49 1.18 -1.55
C LEU A 97 12.02 1.21 -1.44
N ASP A 98 12.62 0.25 -0.73
CA ASP A 98 14.06 0.27 -0.44
C ASP A 98 14.79 -0.94 -0.99
N ARG A 99 16.04 -0.72 -1.41
CA ARG A 99 16.92 -1.81 -1.80
C ARG A 99 17.23 -2.65 -0.57
N GLY A 100 16.98 -3.95 -0.68
CA GLY A 100 17.21 -4.91 0.41
C GLY A 100 16.07 -4.99 1.44
N ALA A 101 14.96 -4.27 1.24
CA ALA A 101 13.75 -4.53 2.02
C ALA A 101 13.14 -5.88 1.62
N THR A 102 12.72 -6.64 2.62
CA THR A 102 12.20 -8.00 2.51
C THR A 102 10.67 -7.95 2.50
N ILE A 103 10.06 -8.47 1.45
CA ILE A 103 8.60 -8.64 1.37
C ILE A 103 8.19 -9.69 2.41
N PRO A 104 7.20 -9.42 3.27
CA PRO A 104 6.81 -10.35 4.32
C PRO A 104 6.03 -11.55 3.74
N ASP A 105 6.10 -12.69 4.41
CA ASP A 105 5.70 -14.01 3.87
C ASP A 105 4.23 -14.07 3.43
N GLU A 106 3.35 -13.33 4.11
CA GLU A 106 1.91 -13.19 3.84
C GLU A 106 1.64 -12.73 2.39
N ILE A 107 2.57 -11.96 1.83
CA ILE A 107 2.46 -11.39 0.48
C ILE A 107 3.69 -11.70 -0.40
N ALA A 108 4.64 -12.49 0.09
CA ALA A 108 5.88 -12.84 -0.62
C ALA A 108 5.64 -13.65 -1.89
N LYS A 109 4.53 -14.40 -1.98
CA LYS A 109 4.13 -15.15 -3.17
C LYS A 109 3.56 -14.27 -4.30
N ARG A 110 3.31 -12.98 -4.04
CA ARG A 110 2.75 -12.05 -5.01
C ARG A 110 3.85 -11.39 -5.83
N VAL A 111 3.55 -11.07 -7.08
CA VAL A 111 4.40 -10.16 -7.86
C VAL A 111 4.31 -8.77 -7.24
N TYR A 112 5.45 -8.19 -6.90
CA TYR A 112 5.55 -6.86 -6.31
C TYR A 112 6.20 -5.87 -7.27
N ALA A 113 5.84 -4.59 -7.14
CA ALA A 113 6.52 -3.51 -7.85
C ALA A 113 7.75 -3.09 -7.05
N ASP A 114 8.94 -3.23 -7.63
CA ASP A 114 10.16 -2.72 -7.02
C ASP A 114 10.46 -1.32 -7.54
N ILE A 115 10.45 -0.33 -6.67
CA ILE A 115 10.71 1.07 -7.01
C ILE A 115 11.90 1.64 -6.22
N SER A 116 12.77 0.74 -5.72
CA SER A 116 13.93 1.06 -4.87
C SER A 116 15.07 1.87 -5.51
N SER A 117 14.97 2.20 -6.79
CA SER A 117 15.90 3.09 -7.49
C SER A 117 15.17 3.82 -8.63
N GLN A 118 15.74 4.91 -9.13
CA GLN A 118 15.14 5.69 -10.22
C GLN A 118 14.88 4.85 -11.49
N GLU A 119 15.79 3.93 -11.81
CA GLU A 119 15.65 3.03 -12.96
C GLU A 119 14.47 2.07 -12.77
N LYS A 120 14.40 1.43 -11.60
CA LYS A 120 13.33 0.50 -11.26
C LYS A 120 11.98 1.18 -11.14
N TRP A 121 11.97 2.42 -10.62
CA TRP A 121 10.80 3.27 -10.59
C TRP A 121 10.23 3.48 -11.98
N LYS A 122 11.03 3.96 -12.93
CA LYS A 122 10.61 4.16 -14.33
C LYS A 122 10.10 2.87 -14.97
N MET A 123 10.75 1.75 -14.69
CA MET A 123 10.37 0.45 -15.27
C MET A 123 9.08 -0.12 -14.67
N ASN A 124 8.84 0.05 -13.36
CA ASN A 124 7.72 -0.59 -12.67
C ASN A 124 6.50 0.31 -12.48
N LEU A 125 6.63 1.64 -12.53
CA LEU A 125 5.49 2.55 -12.38
C LEU A 125 4.36 2.27 -13.39
N PRO A 126 4.61 2.08 -14.71
CA PRO A 126 3.54 1.76 -15.65
C PRO A 126 2.84 0.42 -15.32
N ARG A 127 3.60 -0.57 -14.83
CA ARG A 127 3.06 -1.89 -14.43
C ARG A 127 2.19 -1.76 -13.19
N LEU A 128 2.62 -0.95 -12.22
CA LEU A 128 1.88 -0.65 -11.00
C LEU A 128 0.57 0.07 -11.35
N VAL A 129 0.61 1.13 -12.16
CA VAL A 129 -0.59 1.86 -12.63
C VAL A 129 -1.58 0.90 -13.31
N LYS A 130 -1.09 0.01 -14.19
CA LYS A 130 -1.93 -1.00 -14.85
C LYS A 130 -2.62 -1.93 -13.84
N ALA A 131 -1.89 -2.41 -12.83
CA ALA A 131 -2.44 -3.28 -11.80
C ALA A 131 -3.50 -2.58 -10.94
N LEU A 132 -3.32 -1.29 -10.65
CA LEU A 132 -4.25 -0.50 -9.84
C LEU A 132 -5.54 -0.14 -10.58
N LYS A 133 -5.46 0.06 -11.90
CA LYS A 133 -6.62 0.34 -12.75
C LYS A 133 -7.41 -0.90 -13.15
N ALA A 134 -6.89 -2.10 -12.94
CA ALA A 134 -7.60 -3.33 -13.28
C ALA A 134 -8.88 -3.46 -12.44
N THR A 135 -10.02 -3.62 -13.13
CA THR A 135 -11.36 -3.67 -12.52
C THR A 135 -11.65 -4.95 -11.73
N SER A 136 -10.83 -5.99 -11.93
CA SER A 136 -10.89 -7.24 -11.18
C SER A 136 -9.51 -7.59 -10.62
N PRO A 137 -9.43 -8.13 -9.39
CA PRO A 137 -8.30 -8.97 -9.01
C PRO A 137 -8.08 -10.07 -10.08
N PRO A 138 -6.84 -10.38 -10.47
CA PRO A 138 -6.59 -11.67 -11.13
C PRO A 138 -6.94 -12.82 -10.19
#